data_AF-A0A8C0DJV6-F1
#
_entry.id   AF-A0A8C0DJV6-F1
#
_cell.length_a   1.000
_cell.length_b   1.000
_cell.length_c   1.000
_cell.angle_alpha   90.00
_cell.angle_beta   90.00
_cell.angle_gamma   90.00
#
_symmetry.space_group_name_H-M   'P 1'
#
loop_
_entity.id
_entity.type
_entity.pdbx_description
1 polymer ?
#
loop_
_entity_poly.entity_id
_entity_poly.type
_entity_poly.pdbx_seq_one_letter_code
_entity_poly.pdbx_strand_id
1 'polypeptide(L)'
;MKNKNPTLTTPIQHSTGSPSHSNQARKRNKRHPYWKGRKVKLSLFADDMILYIENPKEATRKLLQLINECGKVAGYKINAQKSLAFLYTNDEQSEREIKETLPFTIATERIKYLGINLPKE
;
A
#
# COMPACT_ATOMS: atom_id res chain seq x y z
N MET A 1 -6.89 10.18 29.86
CA MET A 1 -7.11 8.82 29.33
C MET A 1 -6.06 8.54 28.26
N LYS A 2 -5.34 7.41 28.34
CA LYS A 2 -4.25 7.07 27.41
C LYS A 2 -4.84 6.35 26.18
N ASN A 3 -4.75 6.95 25.00
CA ASN A 3 -5.18 6.32 23.74
C ASN A 3 -4.25 5.14 23.41
N LYS A 4 -4.83 3.94 23.33
CA LYS A 4 -4.19 2.75 22.77
C LYS A 4 -4.34 2.79 21.24
N ASN A 5 -3.23 2.77 20.51
CA ASN A 5 -3.24 2.64 19.06
C ASN A 5 -3.57 1.18 18.65
N PRO A 6 -4.36 0.94 17.60
CA PRO A 6 -4.54 -0.40 17.07
C PRO A 6 -3.24 -0.88 16.42
N THR A 7 -2.77 -2.06 16.83
CA THR A 7 -1.57 -2.71 16.30
C THR A 7 -2.01 -3.98 15.57
N LEU A 8 -1.90 -4.03 14.24
CA LEU A 8 -2.14 -5.25 13.47
C LEU A 8 -0.81 -5.97 13.21
N THR A 9 -0.68 -7.20 13.70
CA THR A 9 0.46 -8.08 13.47
C THR A 9 0.06 -9.09 12.39
N THR A 10 0.79 -9.14 11.28
CA THR A 10 0.56 -10.18 10.25
C THR A 10 1.20 -11.50 10.68
N PRO A 11 0.47 -12.64 10.63
CA PRO A 11 1.09 -13.95 10.81
C PRO A 11 1.86 -14.31 9.54
N ILE A 12 3.17 -14.55 9.66
CA ILE A 12 3.93 -15.23 8.61
C ILE A 12 3.85 -16.71 8.96
N GLN A 13 3.07 -17.47 8.20
CA GLN A 13 3.11 -18.93 8.25
C GLN A 13 3.95 -19.45 7.08
N HIS A 14 5.10 -20.04 7.39
CA HIS A 14 5.68 -21.11 6.61
C HIS A 14 6.07 -22.21 7.59
N SER A 15 5.30 -23.30 7.60
CA SER A 15 5.68 -24.53 8.29
C SER A 15 6.44 -25.42 7.31
N THR A 16 7.66 -25.82 7.67
CA THR A 16 8.28 -27.12 7.37
C THR A 16 9.57 -27.27 8.20
N GLY A 17 9.57 -28.19 9.19
CA GLY A 17 10.80 -28.75 9.80
C GLY A 17 10.94 -28.65 11.33
N SER A 18 10.68 -29.77 12.01
CA SER A 18 11.15 -30.33 13.30
C SER A 18 11.48 -29.46 14.55
N PRO A 19 11.14 -29.92 15.78
CA PRO A 19 11.35 -29.18 17.02
C PRO A 19 12.75 -29.43 17.59
N SER A 20 13.66 -28.49 17.40
CA SER A 20 14.91 -28.42 18.17
C SER A 20 14.92 -27.15 19.00
N HIS A 21 14.93 -27.34 20.33
CA HIS A 21 15.05 -26.30 21.35
C HIS A 21 16.27 -25.39 21.08
N SER A 22 16.02 -24.11 20.82
CA SER A 22 17.04 -23.07 20.98
C SER A 22 16.40 -21.76 21.41
N ASN A 23 16.62 -21.39 22.67
CA ASN A 23 16.32 -20.07 23.21
C ASN A 23 17.23 -19.03 22.56
N GLN A 24 16.78 -18.41 21.47
CA GLN A 24 17.44 -17.23 20.93
C GLN A 24 16.47 -16.05 21.05
N ALA A 25 16.63 -15.29 22.12
CA ALA A 25 16.02 -13.98 22.29
C ALA A 25 16.52 -13.05 21.18
N ARG A 26 15.83 -13.08 20.03
CA ARG A 26 16.12 -12.21 18.88
C ARG A 26 15.74 -10.78 19.26
N LYS A 27 16.72 -10.02 19.72
CA LYS A 27 16.71 -8.54 19.79
C LYS A 27 16.11 -8.01 18.49
N ARG A 28 14.90 -7.45 18.53
CA ARG A 28 14.33 -6.71 17.40
C ARG A 28 15.13 -5.42 17.25
N ASN A 29 15.74 -5.27 16.08
CA ASN A 29 16.55 -4.11 15.73
C ASN A 29 15.72 -2.84 15.90
N LYS A 30 16.34 -1.87 16.57
CA LYS A 30 15.82 -0.55 16.93
C LYS A 30 15.17 0.10 15.70
N ARG A 31 13.90 0.50 15.84
CA ARG A 31 13.20 1.32 14.85
C ARG A 31 14.04 2.57 14.59
N HIS A 32 14.56 2.69 13.36
CA HIS A 32 15.31 3.85 12.93
C HIS A 32 14.40 5.09 13.01
N PRO A 33 14.79 6.18 13.69
CA PRO A 33 13.88 7.26 14.05
C PRO A 33 13.61 8.26 12.92
N TYR A 34 13.70 7.83 11.66
CA TYR A 34 13.45 8.67 10.48
C TYR A 34 12.29 8.12 9.66
N TRP A 35 11.09 8.06 10.26
CA TRP A 35 9.83 7.76 9.57
C TRP A 35 8.71 8.65 10.07
N LYS A 36 8.99 9.95 10.21
CA LYS A 36 7.98 10.95 10.53
C LYS A 36 7.67 11.73 9.26
N GLY A 37 6.59 11.36 8.58
CA GLY A 37 5.93 12.29 7.66
C GLY A 37 5.25 11.72 6.42
N ARG A 38 5.67 10.58 5.85
CA ARG A 38 5.09 10.04 4.60
C ARG A 38 5.25 8.53 4.53
N LYS A 39 4.21 7.76 4.87
CA LYS A 39 4.21 6.31 4.64
C LYS A 39 3.63 6.00 3.27
N VAL A 40 4.49 5.50 2.39
CA VAL A 40 4.10 4.82 1.16
C VAL A 40 4.47 3.36 1.35
N LYS A 41 3.52 2.44 1.13
CA LYS A 41 3.77 1.00 1.17
C LYS A 41 3.48 0.42 -0.20
N LEU A 42 4.46 -0.27 -0.78
CA LEU A 42 4.38 -0.89 -2.10
C LEU A 42 4.52 -2.40 -1.97
N SER A 43 3.67 -3.15 -2.66
CA SER A 43 3.83 -4.60 -2.87
C SER A 43 3.71 -4.91 -4.37
N LEU A 44 4.57 -5.81 -4.84
CA LEU A 44 4.67 -6.20 -6.24
C LEU A 44 4.52 -7.72 -6.34
N PHE A 45 3.73 -8.19 -7.31
CA PHE A 45 3.60 -9.60 -7.64
C PHE A 45 3.48 -9.76 -9.16
N ALA A 46 4.49 -10.34 -9.79
CA ALA A 46 4.59 -10.40 -11.25
C ALA A 46 4.34 -9.02 -11.88
N ASP A 47 3.31 -8.90 -12.72
CA ASP A 47 2.91 -7.67 -13.40
C ASP A 47 1.95 -6.78 -12.57
N ASP A 48 1.48 -7.27 -11.42
CA ASP A 48 0.51 -6.58 -10.57
C ASP A 48 1.19 -5.78 -9.45
N MET A 49 0.81 -4.50 -9.33
CA MET A 49 1.33 -3.58 -8.32
C MET A 49 0.19 -3.05 -7.43
N ILE A 50 0.37 -3.12 -6.11
CA ILE A 50 -0.53 -2.47 -5.14
C ILE A 50 0.25 -1.47 -4.29
N LEU A 51 -0.30 -0.26 -4.18
CA LEU A 51 0.32 0.85 -3.47
C LEU A 51 -0.66 1.46 -2.47
N TYR A 52 -0.19 1.69 -1.25
CA TYR A 52 -0.92 2.39 -0.18
C TYR A 52 -0.22 3.71 0.13
N ILE A 53 -1.01 4.78 0.21
CA ILE A 53 -0.48 6.10 0.52
C ILE A 53 -1.37 6.82 1.54
N GLU A 54 -0.72 7.38 2.57
CA GLU A 54 -1.39 7.99 3.74
C GLU A 54 -1.96 9.39 3.48
N ASN A 55 -1.38 10.19 2.58
CA ASN A 55 -1.87 11.53 2.23
C ASN A 55 -2.07 11.65 0.71
N PRO A 56 -3.27 11.41 0.19
CA PRO A 56 -3.50 11.29 -1.24
C PRO A 56 -3.27 12.62 -1.98
N LYS A 57 -3.53 13.79 -1.37
CA LYS A 57 -3.35 15.10 -2.03
C LYS A 57 -1.90 15.38 -2.39
N GLU A 58 -0.96 15.19 -1.46
CA GLU A 58 0.48 15.29 -1.76
C GLU A 58 1.00 14.11 -2.58
N ALA A 59 0.33 12.97 -2.48
CA ALA A 59 0.81 11.74 -3.05
C ALA A 59 0.39 11.49 -4.49
N THR A 60 -0.70 12.08 -4.99
CA THR A 60 -1.10 11.91 -6.39
C THR A 60 0.05 12.23 -7.34
N ARG A 61 0.77 13.34 -7.10
CA ARG A 61 1.95 13.70 -7.91
C ARG A 61 3.08 12.67 -7.79
N LYS A 62 3.33 12.17 -6.59
CA LYS A 62 4.40 11.18 -6.33
C LYS A 62 4.06 9.80 -6.86
N LEU A 63 2.79 9.41 -6.81
CA LEU A 63 2.25 8.20 -7.38
C LEU A 63 2.49 8.18 -8.88
N LEU A 64 2.11 9.26 -9.57
CA LEU A 64 2.32 9.40 -11.01
C LEU A 64 3.81 9.37 -11.37
N GLN A 65 4.66 10.01 -10.58
CA GLN A 65 6.11 9.96 -10.76
C GLN A 65 6.67 8.54 -10.58
N LEU A 66 6.33 7.87 -9.47
CA LEU A 66 6.79 6.52 -9.17
C LEU A 66 6.35 5.53 -10.24
N ILE A 67 5.10 5.62 -10.68
CA ILE A 67 4.54 4.81 -11.76
C ILE A 67 5.32 5.02 -13.05
N ASN A 68 5.59 6.26 -13.43
CA ASN A 68 6.38 6.57 -14.63
C ASN A 68 7.83 6.06 -14.53
N GLU A 69 8.49 6.23 -13.38
CA GLU A 69 9.86 5.76 -13.16
C GLU A 69 9.93 4.23 -13.17
N CYS A 70 9.01 3.54 -12.48
CA CYS A 70 8.91 2.08 -12.50
C CYS A 70 8.69 1.55 -13.92
N GLY A 71 7.78 2.17 -14.68
CA GLY A 71 7.52 1.81 -16.07
C GLY A 71 8.75 1.97 -16.96
N LYS A 72 9.52 3.05 -16.79
CA LYS A 72 10.77 3.28 -17.53
C LYS A 72 11.85 2.25 -17.19
N VAL A 73 12.06 1.97 -15.90
CA VAL A 73 13.10 1.03 -15.45
C VAL A 73 12.77 -0.40 -15.87
N ALA A 74 11.50 -0.80 -15.75
CA ALA A 74 11.08 -2.16 -16.06
C ALA A 74 10.71 -2.37 -17.54
N GLY A 75 10.67 -1.30 -18.35
CA GLY A 75 10.26 -1.36 -19.75
C GLY A 75 8.75 -1.62 -19.96
N TYR A 76 7.93 -1.46 -18.91
CA TYR A 76 6.50 -1.70 -18.96
C TYR A 76 5.69 -0.41 -19.08
N LYS A 77 4.63 -0.45 -19.88
CA LYS A 77 3.65 0.62 -19.98
C LYS A 77 2.51 0.35 -19.00
N ILE A 78 2.28 1.27 -18.05
CA ILE A 78 1.12 1.18 -17.17
C ILE A 78 -0.18 1.30 -17.97
N ASN A 79 -1.10 0.39 -17.69
CA ASN A 79 -2.44 0.42 -18.24
C ASN A 79 -3.38 1.15 -17.26
N ALA A 80 -3.59 2.45 -17.51
CA ALA A 80 -4.44 3.30 -16.69
C ALA A 80 -5.89 2.78 -16.60
N GLN A 81 -6.42 2.17 -17.67
CA GLN A 81 -7.78 1.61 -17.70
C GLN A 81 -7.95 0.37 -16.83
N LYS A 82 -6.88 -0.42 -16.64
CA LYS A 82 -6.88 -1.59 -15.74
C LYS A 82 -6.51 -1.23 -14.30
N SER A 83 -5.99 -0.01 -14.08
CA SER A 83 -5.55 0.43 -12.77
C SER A 83 -6.74 0.93 -11.96
N LEU A 84 -6.97 0.29 -10.82
CA LEU A 84 -8.03 0.65 -9.87
C LEU A 84 -7.42 1.25 -8.60
N ALA A 85 -8.11 2.22 -8.02
CA ALA A 85 -7.70 2.84 -6.77
C ALA A 85 -8.86 2.94 -5.78
N PHE A 86 -8.54 2.77 -4.50
CA PHE A 86 -9.41 3.22 -3.42
C PHE A 86 -8.96 4.58 -2.93
N LEU A 87 -9.94 5.43 -2.63
CA LEU A 87 -9.71 6.74 -2.03
C LEU A 87 -10.42 6.78 -0.68
N TYR A 88 -9.64 7.06 0.37
CA TYR A 88 -10.08 7.23 1.75
C TYR A 88 -9.85 8.68 2.15
N THR A 89 -10.89 9.49 2.03
CA THR A 89 -10.92 10.89 2.49
C THR A 89 -12.34 11.21 2.93
N ASN A 90 -12.47 11.97 4.02
CA ASN A 90 -13.76 12.50 4.48
C ASN A 90 -14.02 13.91 3.93
N ASP A 91 -13.04 14.49 3.23
CA ASP A 91 -13.17 15.80 2.59
C ASP A 91 -13.63 15.62 1.14
N GLU A 92 -14.90 15.96 0.88
CA GLU A 92 -15.53 15.87 -0.44
C GLU A 92 -14.81 16.71 -1.48
N GLN A 93 -14.29 17.88 -1.09
CA GLN A 93 -13.57 18.76 -2.00
C GLN A 93 -12.26 18.12 -2.46
N SER A 94 -11.46 17.59 -1.53
CA SER A 94 -10.27 16.82 -1.87
C SER A 94 -10.61 15.55 -2.65
N GLU A 95 -11.71 14.88 -2.34
CA GLU A 95 -12.14 13.68 -3.08
C GLU A 95 -12.37 14.00 -4.55
N ARG A 96 -13.08 15.10 -4.83
CA ARG A 96 -13.36 15.58 -6.19
C ARG A 96 -12.07 16.00 -6.90
N GLU A 97 -11.22 16.79 -6.27
CA GLU A 97 -9.92 17.22 -6.83
C GLU A 97 -9.06 16.01 -7.24
N ILE A 98 -9.01 14.98 -6.38
CA ILE A 98 -8.24 13.77 -6.64
C ILE A 98 -8.88 12.96 -7.78
N LYS A 99 -10.21 12.80 -7.79
CA LYS A 99 -10.93 12.12 -8.88
C LYS A 99 -10.69 12.77 -10.24
N GLU A 100 -10.62 14.09 -10.31
CA GLU A 100 -10.36 14.84 -11.55
C GLU A 100 -8.88 14.75 -11.99
N THR A 101 -7.95 14.59 -11.04
CA THR A 101 -6.50 14.55 -11.34
C THR A 101 -5.98 13.14 -11.61
N LEU A 102 -6.59 12.11 -11.00
CA LEU A 102 -6.10 10.74 -11.07
C LEU A 102 -6.48 10.09 -12.41
N PRO A 103 -5.54 9.55 -13.17
CA PRO A 103 -5.83 8.87 -14.43
C PRO A 103 -6.39 7.45 -14.23
N PHE A 104 -6.70 7.05 -13.00
CA PHE A 104 -7.16 5.71 -12.63
C PHE A 104 -8.62 5.72 -12.22
N THR A 105 -9.30 4.60 -12.44
CA THR A 105 -10.69 4.47 -12.00
C THR A 105 -10.73 4.30 -10.48
N ILE A 106 -11.47 5.19 -9.81
CA ILE A 106 -11.76 5.06 -8.38
C ILE A 106 -12.84 3.99 -8.21
N ALA A 107 -12.51 2.92 -7.51
CA ALA A 107 -13.47 1.89 -7.13
C ALA A 107 -14.24 2.34 -5.88
N THR A 108 -15.55 2.07 -5.87
CA THR A 108 -16.45 2.46 -4.76
C THR A 108 -16.70 1.34 -3.77
N GLU A 109 -16.61 0.07 -4.20
CA GLU A 109 -17.03 -1.09 -3.38
C GLU A 109 -15.92 -2.11 -3.17
N ARG A 110 -15.30 -2.61 -4.26
CA ARG A 110 -14.31 -3.69 -4.20
C ARG A 110 -13.29 -3.60 -5.32
N ILE A 111 -12.08 -4.09 -5.05
CA ILE A 111 -11.01 -4.31 -6.04
C ILE A 111 -10.59 -5.76 -5.94
N LYS A 112 -10.40 -6.44 -7.08
CA LYS A 112 -9.86 -7.80 -7.12
C LYS A 112 -8.35 -7.74 -7.27
N TYR A 113 -7.62 -8.41 -6.37
CA TYR A 113 -6.16 -8.53 -6.41
C TYR A 113 -5.77 -9.98 -6.17
N LEU A 114 -5.02 -10.58 -7.11
CA LEU A 114 -4.56 -11.99 -7.03
C LEU A 114 -5.67 -13.00 -6.71
N GLY A 115 -6.86 -12.79 -7.27
CA GLY A 115 -8.02 -13.67 -7.03
C GLY A 115 -8.80 -13.37 -5.74
N ILE A 116 -8.31 -12.46 -4.89
CA ILE A 116 -8.94 -12.08 -3.63
C ILE A 116 -9.71 -10.77 -3.82
N ASN A 117 -10.92 -10.70 -3.26
CA ASN A 117 -11.70 -9.45 -3.22
C ASN A 117 -11.26 -8.61 -2.01
N LEU A 118 -10.77 -7.40 -2.28
CA LEU A 118 -10.47 -6.40 -1.28
C LEU A 118 -11.66 -5.44 -1.21
N PRO A 119 -12.44 -5.41 -0.12
CA PRO A 119 -13.50 -4.43 0.06
C PRO A 119 -12.90 -3.05 0.34
N LYS A 120 -13.62 -2.00 -0.06
CA LYS A 120 -13.45 -0.67 0.52
C LYS A 120 -13.98 -0.76 1.96
N GLU A 121 -13.19 -0.30 2.94
CA GLU A 121 -13.55 -0.34 4.37
C GLU A 121 -14.93 0.27 4.67
#